data_AF-A0A1H6XKJ3-F1
#
_entry.id   AF-A0A1H6XKJ3-F1
#
_cell.length_a   1.000
_cell.length_b   1.000
_cell.length_c   1.000
_cell.angle_alpha   90.00
_cell.angle_beta   90.00
_cell.angle_gamma   90.00
#
_symmetry.space_group_name_H-M   'P 1'
#
loop_
_entity.id
_entity.type
_entity.pdbx_description
1 polymer ?
#
loop_
_entity_poly.entity_id
_entity_poly.type
_entity_poly.pdbx_seq_one_letter_code
_entity_poly.pdbx_strand_id
1 'polypeptide(L)' 'MPLTQLLKAQTIFLDSSKGDDRNKGTVQSPVASFDAAMNLAASFSRKENITIKVQPELYILMDKIILFIHIF' A
#
# COMPACT_ATOMS: atom_id res chain seq x y z
N MET A 1 14.18 28.80 -9.10
CA MET A 1 13.19 28.17 -8.21
C MET A 1 13.34 26.68 -8.34
N PRO A 2 13.57 25.90 -7.27
CA PRO A 2 13.44 24.46 -7.41
C PRO A 2 11.96 24.16 -7.61
N LEU A 3 11.64 23.51 -8.73
CA LEU A 3 10.34 22.92 -8.97
C LEU A 3 10.20 21.80 -7.93
N THR A 4 9.46 22.04 -6.85
CA THR A 4 9.12 20.98 -5.89
C THR A 4 8.31 19.97 -6.66
N GLN A 5 8.97 18.93 -7.17
CA GLN A 5 8.31 17.82 -7.82
C GLN A 5 7.33 17.28 -6.78
N LEU A 6 6.04 17.47 -7.03
CA LEU A 6 4.95 16.95 -6.22
C LEU A 6 5.05 15.42 -6.36
N LEU A 7 5.91 14.81 -5.55
CA LEU A 7 6.01 13.37 -5.38
C LEU A 7 4.66 12.96 -4.77
N LYS A 8 3.66 12.74 -5.63
CA LYS A 8 2.39 12.17 -5.21
C LYS A 8 2.72 10.78 -4.72
N ALA A 9 2.81 10.65 -3.40
CA ALA A 9 3.04 9.34 -2.81
C ALA A 9 1.87 8.44 -3.22
N GLN A 10 2.18 7.33 -3.89
CA GLN A 10 1.16 6.36 -4.29
C GLN A 10 0.55 5.80 -3.00
N THR A 11 -0.77 5.91 -2.87
CA THR A 11 -1.47 5.53 -1.64
C THR A 11 -2.27 4.26 -1.88
N ILE A 12 -2.01 3.23 -1.08
CA ILE A 12 -2.77 1.97 -1.04
C ILE A 12 -3.65 2.01 0.20
N PHE A 13 -4.93 1.69 0.03
CA PHE A 13 -5.90 1.58 1.13
C PHE A 13 -6.11 0.12 1.49
N LEU A 14 -6.01 -0.16 2.78
CA LEU A 14 -6.16 -1.47 3.37
C LEU A 14 -7.34 -1.41 4.36
N ASP A 15 -8.32 -2.28 4.15
CA ASP A 15 -9.54 -2.40 4.95
C ASP A 15 -9.92 -3.88 5.02
N SER A 16 -9.74 -4.51 6.18
CA SER A 16 -10.01 -5.95 6.34
C SER A 16 -11.48 -6.31 6.27
N SER A 17 -12.39 -5.39 6.61
CA SER A 17 -13.82 -5.67 6.65
C SER A 17 -14.51 -5.48 5.30
N LYS A 18 -14.00 -4.59 4.45
CA LYS A 18 -14.60 -4.24 3.14
C LYS A 18 -13.71 -4.50 1.94
N GLY A 19 -12.45 -4.86 2.16
CA GLY A 19 -11.48 -5.11 1.10
C GLY A 19 -11.61 -6.48 0.43
N ASP A 20 -10.93 -6.61 -0.71
CA ASP A 20 -10.69 -7.86 -1.43
C ASP A 20 -9.25 -7.78 -1.97
N ASP A 21 -8.45 -8.83 -1.81
CA ASP A 21 -7.04 -8.84 -2.21
C ASP A 21 -6.82 -8.74 -3.73
N ARG A 22 -7.88 -8.88 -4.53
CA ARG A 22 -7.89 -8.63 -5.97
C ARG A 22 -8.16 -7.16 -6.33
N ASN A 23 -8.48 -6.33 -5.35
CA ASN A 23 -8.75 -4.91 -5.56
C ASN A 23 -7.49 -4.12 -5.88
N LYS A 24 -7.69 -2.91 -6.41
CA LYS A 24 -6.59 -2.02 -6.83
C LYS A 24 -5.96 -1.23 -5.67
N GLY A 25 -6.47 -1.38 -4.45
CA GLY A 25 -5.97 -0.65 -3.28
C GLY A 25 -6.36 0.82 -3.25
N THR A 26 -7.48 1.22 -3.87
CA THR A 26 -8.00 2.60 -3.81
C THR A 26 -8.98 2.78 -2.65
N VAL A 27 -9.36 4.01 -2.33
CA VAL A 27 -10.37 4.29 -1.28
C VAL A 27 -11.68 3.52 -1.52
N GLN A 28 -12.13 3.43 -2.77
CA GLN A 28 -13.39 2.76 -3.13
C GLN A 28 -13.24 1.25 -3.32
N SER A 29 -11.99 0.76 -3.43
CA SER A 29 -11.66 -0.64 -3.70
C SER A 29 -10.38 -0.97 -2.94
N PRO A 30 -10.45 -1.09 -1.59
CA PRO A 30 -9.29 -1.36 -0.75
C PRO A 30 -8.91 -2.84 -0.82
N VAL A 31 -7.64 -3.16 -0.53
CA VAL A 31 -7.21 -4.55 -0.31
C VAL A 31 -7.54 -5.00 1.11
N ALA A 32 -7.70 -6.31 1.33
CA ALA A 32 -8.06 -6.84 2.65
C ALA A 32 -6.83 -7.18 3.51
N SER A 33 -5.74 -7.62 2.88
CA SER A 33 -4.53 -8.08 3.56
C SER A 33 -3.33 -7.18 3.33
N PHE A 34 -2.40 -7.24 4.28
CA PHE A 34 -1.10 -6.60 4.14
C PHE A 34 -0.27 -7.22 3.02
N ASP A 35 -0.39 -8.53 2.78
CA ASP A 35 0.34 -9.20 1.69
C ASP A 35 -0.09 -8.65 0.32
N ALA A 36 -1.39 -8.48 0.11
CA ALA A 36 -1.90 -7.83 -1.11
C ALA A 36 -1.42 -6.38 -1.22
N ALA A 37 -1.41 -5.62 -0.12
CA ALA A 37 -0.88 -4.26 -0.09
C ALA A 37 0.61 -4.20 -0.44
N MET A 38 1.42 -5.14 0.08
CA MET A 38 2.86 -5.23 -0.23
C MET A 38 3.08 -5.60 -1.70
N ASN A 39 2.32 -6.55 -2.23
CA ASN A 39 2.42 -6.96 -3.64
C ASN A 39 2.06 -5.80 -4.58
N LEU A 40 1.03 -5.03 -4.26
CA LEU A 40 0.71 -3.81 -4.99
C LEU A 40 1.81 -2.75 -4.87
N ALA A 41 2.35 -2.54 -3.67
CA ALA A 41 3.46 -1.60 -3.47
C ALA A 41 4.70 -1.98 -4.31
N ALA A 42 5.02 -3.27 -4.39
CA ALA A 42 6.13 -3.78 -5.21
C ALA A 42 5.93 -3.53 -6.72
N SER A 43 4.69 -3.34 -7.18
CA SER A 43 4.37 -3.03 -8.58
C SER A 43 4.59 -1.55 -8.94
N PHE A 44 4.70 -0.65 -7.96
CA PHE A 44 4.86 0.78 -8.22
C PHE A 44 6.27 1.14 -8.67
N SER A 45 6.38 2.18 -9.50
CA SER A 45 7.66 2.62 -10.04
C SER A 45 8.55 3.19 -8.93
N ARG A 46 9.85 2.91 -9.01
CA ARG A 46 10.87 3.17 -7.97
C ARG A 46 11.16 4.66 -7.65
N LYS A 47 10.35 5.59 -8.15
CA LYS A 47 10.61 7.04 -8.06
C LYS A 47 9.66 7.77 -7.11
N GLU A 48 8.67 7.09 -6.55
CA GLU A 48 7.64 7.73 -5.72
C GLU A 48 7.52 7.03 -4.37
N ASN A 49 7.31 7.83 -3.32
CA ASN A 49 7.04 7.31 -1.99
C ASN A 49 5.74 6.50 -2.01
N ILE A 50 5.67 5.42 -1.23
CA ILE A 50 4.46 4.60 -1.12
C ILE A 50 3.89 4.77 0.28
N THR A 51 2.59 5.05 0.37
CA THR A 51 1.86 5.12 1.64
C THR A 51 0.83 4.02 1.68
N ILE A 52 0.77 3.27 2.78
CA ILE A 52 -0.32 2.31 3.01
C ILE A 52 -1.18 2.87 4.14
N LYS A 53 -2.44 3.17 3.83
CA LYS A 53 -3.44 3.66 4.80
C LYS A 53 -4.27 2.49 5.27
N VAL A 54 -4.11 2.16 6.55
CA VAL A 54 -4.78 1.06 7.22
C VAL A 54 -6.01 1.59 7.94
N GLN A 55 -7.19 1.03 7.66
CA GLN A 55 -8.40 1.33 8.44
C GLN A 55 -8.26 0.79 9.87
N PRO A 56 -8.77 1.48 10.90
CA PRO A 56 -8.65 1.05 12.28
C PRO A 56 -9.51 -0.19 12.56
N GLU A 57 -8.90 -1.38 12.46
CA GLU A 57 -9.55 -2.68 12.64
C GLU A 57 -8.56 -3.73 13.19
N LEU A 58 -9.05 -4.95 13.48
CA LEU A 58 -8.21 -6.06 13.89
C LEU A 58 -7.60 -6.75 12.67
N TYR A 59 -6.27 -6.69 12.56
CA TYR A 59 -5.51 -7.42 11.55
C TYR A 59 -4.78 -8.58 12.19
N ILE A 60 -5.09 -9.79 11.73
CA ILE A 60 -4.40 -11.00 12.18
C ILE A 60 -3.29 -11.30 11.17
N LEU A 61 -2.04 -11.10 11.58
CA LEU A 61 -0.88 -11.63 10.86
C LEU A 61 -0.67 -13.08 11.29
N MET A 62 -0.81 -14.01 10.35
CA MET A 62 -0.47 -15.42 10.60
C MET A 62 1.02 -15.72 10.41
N ASP A 63 1.73 -14.86 9.69
CA ASP A 63 3.17 -14.95 9.43
C ASP A 63 3.76 -13.53 9.39
N LYS A 64 5.06 -13.41 9.10
CA LYS A 64 5.77 -12.14 8.94
C LYS A 64 5.39 -11.44 7.64
N ILE A 65 5.22 -10.12 7.70
CA ILE A 65 5.22 -9.26 6.51
C ILE A 65 6.69 -8.93 6.19
N ILE A 66 7.16 -9.34 5.01
CA ILE A 66 8.48 -8.94 4.51
C ILE A 66 8.31 -7.76 3.55
N LEU A 67 8.83 -6.61 3.97
CA LEU A 67 8.86 -5.40 3.16
C LEU A 67 10.21 -5.30 2.43
N PHE A 68 10.21 -5.61 1.13
CA PHE A 68 11.38 -5.42 0.27
C PHE A 68 11.41 -3.98 -0.24
N ILE A 69 12.04 -3.06 0.51
CA ILE A 69 12.36 -1.73 0.00
C ILE A 69 13.77 -1.76 -0.58
N HIS A 70 13.89 -1.49 -1.88
CA HIS A 70 15.18 -1.17 -2.49
C HIS A 70 15.46 0.31 -2.23
N ILE A 71 16.37 0.60 -1.30
CA ILE A 71 16.85 1.97 -1.03
C ILE A 71 18.08 2.18 -1.93
N PHE A 72 18.04 3.24 -2.77
CA PHE A 72 19.18 3.70 -3.56
C PHE A 72 19.88 4.85 -2.85
#